data_AF-F2Z2F1-F1
#
_entry.id   AF-F2Z2F1-F1
#
_cell.length_a   1.000
_cell.length_b   1.000
_cell.length_c   1.000
_cell.angle_alpha   90.00
_cell.angle_beta   90.00
_cell.angle_gamma   90.00
#
_symmetry.space_group_name_H-M   'P 1'
#
loop_
_entity.id
_entity.type
_entity.pdbx_description
1 polymer ?
#
loop_
_entity_poly.entity_id
_entity_poly.type
_entity_poly.pdbx_seq_one_letter_code
_entity_poly.pdbx_strand_id
1 'polypeptide(L)'
;MGLSDGEWQLVLNVWGKVEADIPGHGQEVLIRLFKGHPETLEKFDKFKHLKSEDEMKASEDLKKHGATVLTALGGILKKKGHHEAEIKPLAQSHATKHKIPVKYLE
;
A
#
# COMPACT_ATOMS: atom_id res chain seq x y z
N MET A 1 7.83 -20.32 -0.08
CA MET A 1 6.83 -20.91 -1.00
C MET A 1 6.54 -19.83 -2.04
N GLY A 2 6.64 -20.16 -3.33
CA GLY A 2 6.41 -19.21 -4.42
C GLY A 2 5.12 -19.55 -5.18
N LEU A 3 4.52 -18.56 -5.83
CA LEU A 3 3.38 -18.75 -6.72
C LEU A 3 3.83 -19.42 -8.03
N SER A 4 2.96 -20.24 -8.60
CA SER A 4 3.08 -20.73 -9.96
C SER A 4 2.93 -19.62 -11.00
N ASP A 5 3.34 -19.87 -12.24
CA ASP A 5 3.17 -18.89 -13.33
C ASP A 5 1.71 -18.55 -13.61
N GLY A 6 0.80 -19.54 -13.49
CA GLY A 6 -0.64 -19.31 -13.67
C GLY A 6 -1.22 -18.40 -12.59
N GLU A 7 -0.82 -18.57 -11.34
CA GLU A 7 -1.22 -17.70 -10.24
C GLU A 7 -0.66 -16.28 -10.43
N TRP A 8 0.60 -16.13 -10.85
CA TRP A 8 1.17 -14.82 -11.18
C TRP A 8 0.42 -14.14 -12.32
N GLN A 9 0.01 -14.87 -13.35
CA GLN A 9 -0.76 -14.31 -14.45
C GLN A 9 -2.10 -13.74 -13.96
N LEU A 10 -2.80 -14.44 -13.07
CA LEU A 10 -4.02 -13.94 -12.45
C LEU A 10 -3.78 -12.66 -11.66
N VAL A 11 -2.73 -12.63 -10.82
CA VAL A 11 -2.35 -11.45 -10.04
C VAL A 11 -2.05 -10.26 -10.94
N LEU A 12 -1.21 -10.43 -11.95
CA LEU A 12 -0.78 -9.35 -12.84
C LEU A 12 -1.89 -8.87 -13.77
N ASN A 13 -2.83 -9.75 -14.17
CA ASN A 13 -4.01 -9.36 -14.94
C ASN A 13 -4.92 -8.41 -14.16
N VAL A 14 -5.14 -8.68 -12.87
CA VAL A 14 -5.92 -7.79 -12.00
C VAL A 14 -5.14 -6.51 -11.74
N TRP A 15 -3.84 -6.64 -11.46
CA TRP A 15 -2.97 -5.49 -11.22
C TRP A 15 -2.97 -4.50 -12.40
N GLY A 16 -2.95 -4.99 -13.65
CA GLY A 16 -3.04 -4.13 -14.83
C GLY A 16 -4.30 -3.25 -14.89
N LYS A 17 -5.41 -3.68 -14.27
CA LYS A 17 -6.63 -2.86 -14.13
C LYS A 17 -6.48 -1.80 -13.04
N VAL A 18 -5.80 -2.14 -11.94
CA VAL A 18 -5.47 -1.19 -10.86
C VAL A 18 -4.54 -0.09 -11.38
N GLU A 19 -3.60 -0.45 -12.27
CA GLU A 19 -2.66 0.50 -12.87
C GLU A 19 -3.33 1.61 -13.70
N ALA A 20 -4.56 1.39 -14.17
CA ALA A 20 -5.33 2.40 -14.89
C ALA A 20 -5.77 3.58 -14.00
N ASP A 21 -5.83 3.40 -12.67
CA ASP A 21 -6.12 4.46 -11.70
C ASP A 21 -5.43 4.21 -10.35
N ILE A 22 -4.10 4.22 -10.36
CA ILE A 22 -3.30 4.07 -9.13
C ILE A 22 -3.67 5.08 -8.04
N PRO A 23 -3.87 6.38 -8.34
CA PRO A 23 -4.22 7.36 -7.31
C PRO A 23 -5.56 7.07 -6.64
N GLY A 24 -6.60 6.73 -7.42
CA GLY A 24 -7.93 6.42 -6.87
C GLY A 24 -7.92 5.16 -6.02
N HIS A 25 -7.35 4.06 -6.53
CA HIS A 25 -7.24 2.81 -5.77
C HIS A 25 -6.37 2.99 -4.51
N GLY A 26 -5.27 3.74 -4.61
CA GLY A 26 -4.37 3.97 -3.49
C GLY A 26 -5.04 4.74 -2.36
N GLN A 27 -5.85 5.75 -2.68
CA GLN A 27 -6.61 6.49 -1.69
C GLN A 27 -7.66 5.60 -1.01
N GLU A 28 -8.42 4.82 -1.80
CA GLU A 28 -9.48 3.95 -1.28
C GLU A 28 -8.91 2.86 -0.36
N VAL A 29 -7.79 2.24 -0.72
CA VAL A 29 -7.13 1.23 0.12
C VAL A 29 -6.70 1.82 1.48
N LEU A 30 -6.13 3.03 1.50
CA LEU A 30 -5.74 3.68 2.76
C LEU A 30 -6.94 4.09 3.60
N ILE A 31 -8.00 4.62 2.98
CA ILE A 31 -9.26 4.94 3.67
C ILE A 31 -9.84 3.66 4.30
N ARG A 32 -9.88 2.57 3.54
CA ARG A 32 -10.39 1.29 4.03
C ARG A 32 -9.56 0.76 5.19
N LEU A 33 -8.23 0.86 5.10
CA LEU A 33 -7.30 0.50 6.19
C LEU A 33 -7.60 1.31 7.45
N PHE A 34 -7.69 2.63 7.37
CA PHE A 34 -7.93 3.48 8.54
C PHE A 34 -9.33 3.31 9.14
N LYS A 35 -10.33 2.97 8.33
CA LYS A 35 -11.67 2.66 8.82
C LYS A 35 -11.76 1.28 9.49
N GLY A 36 -11.10 0.28 8.92
CA GLY A 36 -11.10 -1.09 9.46
C GLY A 36 -10.20 -1.24 10.67
N HIS A 37 -9.10 -0.49 10.69
CA HIS A 37 -8.05 -0.56 11.70
C HIS A 37 -7.57 0.86 12.08
N PRO A 38 -8.36 1.63 12.85
CA PRO A 38 -8.04 3.02 13.20
C PRO A 38 -6.67 3.19 13.87
N GLU A 39 -6.16 2.17 14.56
CA GLU A 39 -4.84 2.16 15.17
C GLU A 39 -3.68 2.32 14.17
N THR A 40 -3.92 1.99 12.89
CA THR A 40 -2.93 2.15 11.82
C THR A 40 -2.76 3.61 11.42
N LEU A 41 -3.82 4.43 11.51
CA LEU A 41 -3.77 5.86 11.20
C LEU A 41 -2.82 6.62 12.13
N GLU A 42 -2.71 6.20 13.39
CA GLU A 42 -1.80 6.79 14.39
C GLU A 42 -0.31 6.64 14.02
N LYS A 43 0.02 5.75 13.07
CA LYS A 43 1.39 5.62 12.53
C LYS A 43 1.75 6.71 11.52
N PHE A 44 0.77 7.48 11.06
CA PHE A 44 0.94 8.51 10.05
C PHE A 44 0.78 9.89 10.69
N ASP A 45 1.87 10.48 11.19
CA ASP A 45 1.84 11.83 11.78
C ASP A 45 1.22 12.87 10.84
N LYS A 46 1.43 12.70 9.52
CA LYS A 46 0.84 13.56 8.49
C LYS A 46 -0.69 13.43 8.38
N PHE A 47 -1.27 12.29 8.73
CA PHE A 47 -2.68 11.97 8.46
C PHE A 47 -3.53 11.74 9.71
N LYS A 48 -2.94 11.54 10.89
CA LYS A 48 -3.67 11.25 12.15
C LYS A 48 -4.68 12.31 12.58
N HIS A 49 -4.63 13.50 11.99
CA HIS A 49 -5.62 14.57 12.20
C HIS A 49 -6.91 14.38 11.40
N LEU A 50 -6.91 13.55 10.33
CA LEU A 50 -8.09 13.24 9.53
C LEU A 50 -9.02 12.32 10.35
N LYS A 51 -10.22 12.80 10.70
CA LYS A 51 -11.15 12.11 11.60
C LYS A 51 -12.35 11.49 10.88
N SER A 52 -12.63 11.92 9.66
CA SER A 52 -13.73 11.42 8.84
C SER A 52 -13.27 10.89 7.49
N GLU A 53 -14.07 10.02 6.89
CA GLU A 53 -13.85 9.52 5.55
C GLU A 53 -13.88 10.66 4.51
N ASP A 54 -14.75 11.65 4.69
CA ASP A 54 -14.85 12.79 3.77
C ASP A 54 -13.57 13.65 3.79
N GLU A 55 -12.98 13.87 4.96
CA GLU A 55 -11.67 14.53 5.08
C GLU A 55 -10.56 13.72 4.40
N MET A 56 -10.59 12.39 4.52
CA MET A 56 -9.63 11.51 3.86
C MET A 56 -9.80 11.52 2.32
N LYS A 57 -11.04 11.54 1.83
CA LYS A 57 -11.36 11.67 0.40
C LYS A 57 -10.95 13.02 -0.17
N ALA A 58 -11.08 14.09 0.61
CA ALA A 58 -10.63 15.43 0.22
C ALA A 58 -9.10 15.62 0.32
N SER A 59 -8.37 14.69 0.94
CA SER A 59 -6.92 14.83 1.15
C SER A 59 -6.12 14.42 -0.08
N GLU A 60 -5.67 15.41 -0.86
CA GLU A 60 -4.74 15.21 -1.98
C GLU A 60 -3.41 14.58 -1.54
N ASP A 61 -2.97 14.87 -0.33
CA ASP A 61 -1.76 14.29 0.23
C ASP A 61 -1.92 12.80 0.56
N LEU A 62 -3.10 12.40 1.04
CA LEU A 62 -3.41 10.99 1.25
C LEU A 62 -3.46 10.25 -0.08
N LYS A 63 -4.08 10.84 -1.10
CA LYS A 63 -4.13 10.30 -2.46
C LYS A 63 -2.74 10.10 -3.05
N LYS A 64 -1.85 11.09 -2.94
CA LYS A 64 -0.44 10.98 -3.37
C LYS A 64 0.31 9.89 -2.61
N HIS A 65 0.06 9.76 -1.30
CA HIS A 65 0.68 8.71 -0.50
C HIS A 65 0.20 7.32 -0.92
N GLY A 66 -1.10 7.14 -1.14
CA GLY A 66 -1.69 5.90 -1.67
C GLY A 66 -1.07 5.51 -3.01
N ALA A 67 -0.88 6.48 -3.91
CA ALA A 67 -0.20 6.23 -5.19
C ALA A 67 1.24 5.74 -5.01
N THR A 68 1.98 6.31 -4.05
CA THR A 68 3.35 5.87 -3.72
C THR A 68 3.37 4.42 -3.21
N VAL A 69 2.45 4.07 -2.31
CA VAL A 69 2.31 2.71 -1.75
C VAL A 69 2.02 1.70 -2.87
N LEU A 70 0.99 1.95 -3.68
CA LEU A 70 0.63 1.01 -4.74
C LEU A 70 1.69 0.94 -5.85
N THR A 71 2.38 2.04 -6.16
CA THR A 71 3.49 1.99 -7.14
C THR A 71 4.61 1.08 -6.65
N ALA A 72 4.99 1.16 -5.37
CA ALA A 72 6.01 0.29 -4.80
C ALA A 72 5.57 -1.18 -4.78
N LEU A 73 4.32 -1.44 -4.39
CA LEU A 73 3.74 -2.79 -4.40
C LEU A 73 3.70 -3.37 -5.83
N GLY A 74 3.27 -2.60 -6.82
CA GLY A 74 3.27 -3.01 -8.22
C GLY A 74 4.66 -3.36 -8.74
N GLY A 75 5.67 -2.59 -8.33
CA GLY A 75 7.08 -2.90 -8.60
C GLY A 75 7.50 -4.27 -8.05
N ILE A 76 7.07 -4.62 -6.84
CA ILE A 76 7.33 -5.94 -6.22
C ILE A 76 6.57 -7.06 -6.95
N LEU A 77 5.28 -6.87 -7.24
CA LEU A 77 4.44 -7.88 -7.90
C LEU A 77 4.99 -8.25 -9.28
N LYS A 78 5.43 -7.25 -10.04
CA LYS A 78 6.02 -7.44 -11.39
C LYS A 78 7.32 -8.24 -11.40
N LYS A 79 7.98 -8.40 -10.25
CA LYS A 79 9.19 -9.23 -10.10
C LYS A 79 8.88 -10.71 -9.87
N LYS A 80 7.60 -11.09 -9.70
CA LYS A 80 7.14 -12.49 -9.59
C LYS A 80 7.94 -13.34 -8.58
N GLY A 81 8.28 -12.77 -7.43
CA GLY A 81 9.06 -13.44 -6.38
C GLY A 81 10.56 -13.15 -6.39
N HIS A 82 11.10 -12.52 -7.45
CA HIS A 82 12.49 -12.06 -7.52
C HIS A 82 12.63 -10.60 -7.02
N HIS A 83 12.02 -10.30 -5.88
CA HIS A 83 11.80 -8.92 -5.40
C HIS A 83 12.68 -8.52 -4.20
N GLU A 84 13.79 -9.22 -3.95
CA GLU A 84 14.63 -8.98 -2.78
C GLU A 84 15.19 -7.54 -2.75
N ALA A 85 15.64 -7.06 -3.92
CA ALA A 85 16.18 -5.71 -4.07
C ALA A 85 15.12 -4.62 -3.80
N GLU A 86 13.88 -4.85 -4.25
CA GLU A 86 12.75 -3.95 -4.07
C GLU A 86 12.26 -3.93 -2.61
N ILE A 87 12.23 -5.08 -1.93
CA ILE A 87 11.78 -5.18 -0.53
C ILE A 87 12.78 -4.55 0.44
N LYS A 88 14.09 -4.68 0.20
CA LYS A 88 15.13 -4.24 1.15
C LYS A 88 14.94 -2.81 1.70
N PRO A 89 14.77 -1.75 0.87
CA PRO A 89 14.56 -0.40 1.38
C PRO A 89 13.19 -0.23 2.08
N LEU A 90 12.15 -0.94 1.64
CA LEU A 90 10.83 -0.92 2.27
C LEU A 90 10.90 -1.54 3.67
N ALA A 91 11.49 -2.72 3.79
CA ALA A 91 11.67 -3.41 5.07
C ALA A 91 12.48 -2.57 6.05
N GLN A 92 13.59 -1.96 5.60
CA GLN A 92 14.42 -1.11 6.46
C GLN A 92 13.62 0.09 6.99
N SER A 93 12.93 0.84 6.12
CA SER A 93 12.16 2.00 6.53
C SER A 93 10.97 1.63 7.44
N HIS A 94 10.22 0.58 7.11
CA HIS A 94 9.06 0.14 7.87
C HIS A 94 9.44 -0.41 9.26
N ALA A 95 10.57 -1.13 9.35
CA ALA A 95 11.05 -1.67 10.62
C ALA A 95 11.67 -0.58 11.52
N THR A 96 12.57 0.24 10.98
CA THR A 96 13.44 1.10 11.81
C THR A 96 12.92 2.52 12.00
N LYS A 97 12.30 3.09 10.97
CA LYS A 97 11.82 4.48 10.98
C LYS A 97 10.35 4.56 11.36
N HIS A 98 9.51 3.82 10.65
CA HIS A 98 8.05 3.90 10.80
C HIS A 98 7.52 2.97 11.91
N LYS A 99 8.32 1.97 12.32
CA LYS A 99 7.98 1.01 13.38
C LYS A 99 6.61 0.37 13.16
N ILE A 100 6.44 -0.15 11.94
CA ILE A 100 5.22 -0.84 11.50
C ILE A 100 5.34 -2.31 11.90
N PRO A 101 4.47 -2.82 12.80
CA PRO A 101 4.44 -4.24 13.13
C PRO A 101 3.94 -5.06 11.93
N VAL A 102 4.38 -6.31 11.81
CA VAL A 102 3.95 -7.22 10.72
C VAL A 102 2.43 -7.38 10.68
N LYS A 103 1.76 -7.36 11.85
CA LYS A 103 0.30 -7.37 11.97
C LYS A 103 -0.41 -6.30 11.14
N TYR A 104 0.24 -5.16 10.86
CA TYR A 104 -0.36 -4.07 10.06
C TYR A 104 -0.12 -4.24 8.55
N LEU A 105 0.56 -5.32 8.14
CA LEU A 105 0.78 -5.72 6.75
C LEU A 105 -0.06 -6.93 6.33
N GLU A 106 -0.76 -7.56 7.27
CA GLU A 106 -1.69 -8.69 7.09
C GLU A 106 -3.09 -8.19 6.67
#